data_AF-A0A2V9BVZ9-F1
#
_entry.id   AF-A0A2V9BVZ9-F1
#
_cell.length_a   1.000
_cell.length_b   1.000
_cell.length_c   1.000
_cell.angle_alpha   90.00
_cell.angle_beta   90.00
_cell.angle_gamma   90.00
#
_symmetry.space_group_name_H-M   'P 1'
#
loop_
_entity.id
_entity.type
_entity.pdbx_description
1 polymer ?
#
loop_
_entity_poly.entity_id
_entity_poly.type
_entity_poly.pdbx_seq_one_letter_code
_entity_poly.pdbx_strand_id
1 'polypeptide(L)'
;MAISTELILNASQRDELVAISQSRSLPAGYVFRAKLILMLAEGASFRTIKYKLGTTAPTIVRWKERFLSGGINGLDTYHPG
;
A
#
# COMPACT_ATOMS: atom_id res chain seq x y z
N MET A 1 20.26 8.16 -6.64
CA MET A 1 19.60 7.76 -7.90
C MET A 1 18.33 7.02 -7.51
N ALA A 2 17.16 7.67 -7.55
CA ALA A 2 15.92 7.06 -7.12
C ALA A 2 15.37 6.22 -8.26
N ILE A 3 15.44 4.90 -8.13
CA ILE A 3 14.72 3.97 -8.97
C ILE A 3 13.24 4.16 -8.62
N SER A 4 12.56 5.04 -9.34
CA SER A 4 11.11 5.12 -9.37
C SER A 4 10.59 3.88 -10.08
N THR A 5 10.70 2.73 -9.43
CA THR A 5 9.91 1.55 -9.80
C THR A 5 8.49 1.89 -9.44
N GLU A 6 7.78 2.45 -10.43
CA GLU A 6 6.33 2.51 -10.43
C GLU A 6 5.80 1.12 -10.12
N LEU A 7 4.93 1.05 -9.12
CA LEU A 7 4.36 -0.20 -8.67
C LEU A 7 3.21 -0.55 -9.62
N ILE A 8 3.46 -1.44 -10.56
CA ILE A 8 2.45 -1.85 -11.55
C ILE A 8 1.45 -2.79 -10.87
N LEU A 9 0.18 -2.37 -10.82
CA LEU A 9 -0.94 -3.17 -10.35
C LEU A 9 -1.68 -3.75 -11.54
N ASN A 10 -2.09 -5.02 -11.45
CA ASN A 10 -3.12 -5.53 -12.35
C ASN A 10 -4.52 -5.02 -11.95
N ALA A 11 -5.51 -5.18 -12.83
CA ALA A 11 -6.87 -4.68 -12.60
C ALA A 11 -7.49 -5.24 -11.31
N SER A 12 -7.39 -6.56 -11.09
CA SER A 12 -7.90 -7.22 -9.89
C SER A 12 -7.27 -6.68 -8.60
N GLN A 13 -5.94 -6.48 -8.61
CA GLN A 13 -5.22 -5.95 -7.46
C GLN A 13 -5.65 -4.50 -7.17
N ARG A 14 -5.82 -3.69 -8.21
CA ARG A 14 -6.27 -2.31 -8.06
C ARG A 14 -7.68 -2.27 -7.47
N ASP A 15 -8.61 -3.06 -7.99
CA ASP A 15 -9.99 -3.09 -7.52
C ASP A 15 -10.09 -3.52 -6.05
N GLU A 16 -9.34 -4.56 -5.67
CA GLU A 16 -9.31 -5.04 -4.30
C GLU A 16 -8.67 -4.02 -3.35
N LEU A 17 -7.56 -3.38 -3.73
CA LEU A 17 -6.96 -2.31 -2.95
C LEU A 17 -7.91 -1.11 -2.80
N VAL A 18 -8.67 -0.76 -3.84
CA VAL A 18 -9.68 0.30 -3.77
C VAL A 18 -10.79 -0.09 -2.79
N ALA A 19 -11.32 -1.30 -2.87
CA ALA A 19 -12.32 -1.81 -1.93
C ALA A 19 -11.82 -1.77 -0.48
N ILE A 20 -10.58 -2.22 -0.22
CA ILE A 20 -9.97 -2.17 1.11
C ILE A 20 -9.82 -0.72 1.58
N SER A 21 -9.34 0.18 0.71
CA SER A 21 -9.09 1.59 1.04
C SER A 21 -10.35 2.37 1.45
N GLN A 22 -11.52 1.92 0.99
CA GLN A 22 -12.82 2.53 1.24
C GLN A 22 -13.60 1.84 2.36
N SER A 23 -13.17 0.65 2.78
CA SER A 23 -13.87 -0.11 3.80
C SER A 23 -13.82 0.57 5.17
N ARG A 24 -14.96 0.53 5.87
CA ARG A 24 -15.12 1.01 7.26
C ARG A 24 -15.10 -0.13 8.28
N SER A 25 -15.21 -1.38 7.83
CA SER A 25 -15.22 -2.56 8.69
C SER A 25 -13.84 -3.21 8.85
N LEU A 26 -12.91 -2.91 7.94
CA LEU A 26 -11.56 -3.45 7.98
C LEU A 26 -10.67 -2.71 9.00
N PRO A 27 -9.66 -3.38 9.57
CA PRO A 27 -8.71 -2.73 10.49
C PRO A 27 -8.05 -1.52 9.84
N ALA A 28 -7.96 -0.41 10.59
CA ALA A 28 -7.40 0.85 10.08
C ALA A 28 -5.98 0.70 9.51
N GLY A 29 -5.18 -0.22 10.07
CA GLY A 29 -3.85 -0.55 9.56
C GLY A 29 -3.87 -1.18 8.16
N TYR A 30 -4.87 -2.01 7.85
CA TYR A 30 -5.02 -2.64 6.55
C TYR A 30 -5.49 -1.63 5.49
N VAL A 31 -6.48 -0.81 5.86
CA VAL A 31 -6.96 0.32 5.04
C VAL A 31 -5.83 1.31 4.73
N PHE A 32 -4.99 1.65 5.73
CA PHE A 32 -3.83 2.51 5.57
C PHE A 32 -2.84 1.95 4.53
N ARG A 33 -2.51 0.66 4.62
CA ARG A 33 -1.57 0.00 3.70
C ARG A 33 -2.11 -0.03 2.27
N ALA A 34 -3.41 -0.30 2.10
CA ALA A 34 -4.03 -0.27 0.79
C ALA A 34 -3.94 1.13 0.14
N LYS A 35 -4.25 2.19 0.90
CA LYS A 35 -4.08 3.59 0.45
C LYS A 35 -2.62 3.90 0.06
N LEU A 36 -1.66 3.41 0.85
CA LEU A 36 -0.23 3.59 0.58
C LEU A 36 0.18 2.96 -0.75
N ILE A 37 -0.23 1.72 -1.02
CA ILE A 37 0.09 1.01 -2.27
C ILE A 37 -0.59 1.65 -3.47
N LEU A 38 -1.84 2.07 -3.35
CA LEU A 38 -2.54 2.81 -4.42
C LEU A 38 -1.80 4.10 -4.80
N MET A 39 -1.38 4.89 -3.82
CA MET A 39 -0.62 6.11 -4.09
C MET A 39 0.73 5.81 -4.76
N LEU A 40 1.42 4.73 -4.38
CA LEU A 40 2.65 4.31 -5.05
C LEU A 40 2.41 3.89 -6.51
N ALA A 41 1.30 3.20 -6.78
CA ALA A 41 0.90 2.79 -8.12
C ALA A 41 0.47 3.97 -9.00
N GLU A 42 0.00 5.06 -8.40
CA GLU A 42 -0.32 6.32 -9.06
C GLU A 42 0.92 7.21 -9.28
N GLY A 43 2.12 6.72 -8.95
CA GLY A 43 3.37 7.47 -9.11
C GLY A 43 3.59 8.55 -8.06
N ALA A 44 2.86 8.52 -6.94
CA ALA A 44 3.03 9.52 -5.89
C ALA A 44 4.43 9.44 -5.25
N SER A 45 5.06 10.60 -5.08
CA SER A 45 6.35 10.68 -4.40
C SER A 45 6.24 10.29 -2.91
N PHE A 46 7.33 9.80 -2.33
CA PHE A 46 7.39 9.50 -0.89
C PHE A 46 7.06 10.72 -0.04
N ARG A 47 7.42 11.93 -0.49
CA ARG A 47 7.07 13.17 0.20
C ARG A 47 5.55 13.36 0.26
N THR A 48 4.85 13.15 -0.86
CA THR A 48 3.39 13.23 -0.94
C THR A 48 2.72 12.20 -0.04
N ILE A 49 3.20 10.95 -0.08
CA ILE A 49 2.65 9.85 0.72
C ILE A 49 2.83 10.12 2.22
N LYS A 50 4.03 10.53 2.65
CA LYS A 50 4.30 10.89 4.05
C LYS A 50 3.36 11.98 4.55
N TYR A 51 3.15 13.01 3.74
CA TYR A 51 2.26 14.13 4.08
C TYR A 51 0.78 13.71 4.14
N LYS A 52 0.30 12.95 3.16
CA LYS A 52 -1.11 12.54 3.07
C LYS A 52 -1.50 11.48 4.10
N LEU A 53 -0.60 10.55 4.41
CA LEU A 53 -0.89 9.41 5.28
C LEU A 53 -0.26 9.54 6.68
N GLY A 54 0.49 10.62 6.96
CA GLY A 54 1.13 10.80 8.27
C GLY A 54 2.13 9.71 8.61
N THR A 55 2.95 9.29 7.63
CA THR A 55 3.87 8.15 7.78
C THR A 55 5.33 8.51 7.48
N THR A 56 6.22 7.52 7.57
CA THR A 56 7.67 7.66 7.38
C THR A 56 8.16 6.88 6.16
N ALA A 57 9.31 7.28 5.59
CA ALA A 57 9.89 6.61 4.43
C ALA A 57 10.19 5.11 4.69
N PRO A 58 10.74 4.70 5.85
CA PRO A 58 10.93 3.28 6.16
C PRO A 58 9.61 2.48 6.15
N THR A 59 8.51 3.08 6.60
CA THR A 59 7.19 2.45 6.56
C THR A 59 6.72 2.23 5.13
N ILE A 60 6.93 3.22 4.25
CA ILE A 60 6.59 3.11 2.83
C ILE A 60 7.39 1.99 2.17
N VAL A 61 8.72 1.96 2.38
CA VAL A 61 9.59 0.92 1.82
C VAL A 61 9.17 -0.46 2.30
N ARG A 62 8.96 -0.64 3.60
CA ARG A 62 8.54 -1.91 4.20
C ARG A 62 7.26 -2.47 3.56
N TRP A 63 6.24 -1.63 3.39
CA TRP A 63 4.97 -2.09 2.82
C TRP A 63 5.06 -2.31 1.31
N LYS A 64 5.85 -1.50 0.60
CA LYS A 64 6.16 -1.73 -0.82
C LYS A 64 6.81 -3.11 -1.00
N GLU A 65 7.84 -3.42 -0.23
CA GLU A 65 8.54 -4.71 -0.29
C GLU A 65 7.60 -5.88 0.03
N ARG A 66 6.78 -5.76 1.08
CA ARG A 66 5.79 -6.78 1.42
C ARG A 66 4.76 -7.01 0.32
N PHE A 67 4.28 -5.95 -0.32
CA PHE A 67 3.36 -6.06 -1.45
C PHE A 67 4.03 -6.73 -2.66
N LEU A 68 5.27 -6.37 -2.97
CA LEU A 68 6.01 -7.01 -4.06
C LEU A 68 6.27 -8.50 -3.80
N SER A 69 6.44 -8.88 -2.54
CA SER A 69 6.69 -10.27 -2.14
C SER A 69 5.42 -11.13 -2.06
N GLY A 70 4.33 -10.59 -1.49
CA GLY A 70 3.12 -11.37 -1.16
C GLY A 70 1.82 -10.80 -1.73
N GLY A 71 1.89 -9.78 -2.59
CA GLY A 71 0.71 -9.09 -3.10
C GLY A 71 -0.15 -8.49 -1.99
N ILE A 72 -1.47 -8.60 -2.15
CA ILE A 72 -2.46 -8.07 -1.20
C ILE A 72 -2.40 -8.82 0.13
N ASN A 73 -2.12 -10.12 0.12
CA ASN A 73 -1.92 -10.93 1.32
C ASN A 73 -0.72 -10.43 2.14
N GLY A 74 0.31 -9.88 1.50
CA GLY A 74 1.46 -9.27 2.18
C GLY A 74 1.12 -7.99 2.96
N LEU A 75 -0.04 -7.38 2.67
CA LEU A 75 -0.54 -6.20 3.40
C LEU A 75 -1.37 -6.58 4.62
N ASP A 76 -1.86 -7.81 4.70
CA ASP A 76 -2.57 -8.25 5.89
C ASP A 76 -1.56 -8.60 7.00
N THR A 77 -1.85 -8.15 8.22
CA THR A 77 -1.11 -8.57 9.41
C THR A 77 -1.85 -9.63 10.20
N TYR A 78 -3.09 -9.93 9.83
CA TYR A 78 -3.85 -11.00 10.41
C TYR A 78 -3.46 -12.31 9.72
N HIS A 79 -2.50 -13.01 10.31
CA HIS A 79 -2.39 -14.45 10.11
C HIS A 79 -3.22 -15.09 11.22
N PRO A 80 -4.38 -15.70 10.93
CA PRO A 80 -4.98 -16.58 11.91
C PRO A 80 -3.98 -17.72 12.13
N GLY A 81 -3.38 -17.76 13.32
CA GLY A 81 -2.84 -19.00 13.86
C GLY A 81 -3.97 -19.93 14.25
#